data_AF-A0A944SQ89-F1
#
_entry.id   AF-A0A944SQ89-F1
#
_cell.length_a   1.000
_cell.length_b   1.000
_cell.length_c   1.000
_cell.angle_alpha   90.00
_cell.angle_beta   90.00
_cell.angle_gamma   90.00
#
_symmetry.space_group_name_H-M   'P 1'
#
loop_
_entity.id
_entity.type
_entity.pdbx_description
1 polymer ?
#
loop_
_entity_poly.entity_id
_entity_poly.type
_entity_poly.pdbx_seq_one_letter_code
_entity_poly.pdbx_strand_id
1 'polypeptide(L)'
;MSDTSTIDSQDQLLTNDGVPLKDSLRKSLRRSKIRSFLLLLAPLLFLLTMFVGPIGSLLSRSVDDTSINIVFPQTFAQYEKWEDKSKIPSEEMFAAVINDIRITHKLENSEGKNIGKNLLGKSGTRMTYEYSGWRSLLLKTVKEAIKVDKKSKEEIKPYKWDAPYKEKMIKRDKRWGKVEFWQSLGPMRDPYTMGYYLNAVDLRYDANKNIIQKVEHLKIYKTIWIRTLQVSLMVTIFCLLLAYPVSYLLATLPMRTSNLLMICVLMPFWTSLLVRIVAWMIMLQQNGVVNDTLLTILPCFEGMVNLPFFGETNIDLCFGEE
;
A
#
# COMPACT_ATOMS: atom_id res chain seq x y z
N MET A 1 -38.76 74.99 3.29
CA MET A 1 -39.12 73.66 2.74
C MET A 1 -38.43 72.65 3.62
N SER A 2 -39.23 71.71 4.10
CA SER A 2 -39.05 71.01 5.36
C SER A 2 -38.56 69.60 5.08
N ASP A 3 -37.30 69.29 5.39
CA ASP A 3 -36.82 67.91 5.39
C ASP A 3 -36.80 67.41 6.84
N THR A 4 -37.96 66.89 7.22
CA THR A 4 -38.20 66.17 8.47
C THR A 4 -37.33 64.92 8.48
N SER A 5 -36.29 64.91 9.30
CA SER A 5 -35.62 63.66 9.69
C SER A 5 -36.57 62.86 10.56
N THR A 6 -37.29 61.93 9.95
CA THR A 6 -38.07 60.92 10.68
C THR A 6 -37.11 59.96 11.37
N ILE A 7 -36.85 60.21 12.65
CA ILE A 7 -36.21 59.25 13.56
C ILE A 7 -37.28 58.19 13.87
N ASP A 8 -37.19 57.04 13.21
CA ASP A 8 -37.98 55.86 13.55
C ASP A 8 -37.34 55.13 14.75
N SER A 9 -38.21 54.58 15.59
CA SER A 9 -38.02 54.10 16.98
C SER A 9 -37.14 52.85 17.17
N GLN A 10 -36.27 52.53 16.23
CA GLN A 10 -35.21 51.55 16.36
C GLN A 10 -34.01 52.06 15.57
N ASP A 11 -32.84 52.20 16.22
CA ASP A 11 -31.53 52.58 15.65
C ASP A 11 -31.14 51.77 14.39
N GLN A 12 -31.79 52.06 13.27
CA GLN A 12 -31.59 51.39 12.00
C GLN A 12 -31.18 52.45 10.99
N LEU A 13 -29.88 52.43 10.68
CA LEU A 13 -29.34 53.21 9.56
C LEU A 13 -30.03 52.74 8.27
N LEU A 14 -30.72 53.65 7.60
CA LEU A 14 -31.45 53.42 6.35
C LEU A 14 -30.58 53.88 5.17
N THR A 15 -30.64 53.19 4.04
CA THR A 15 -30.05 53.66 2.77
C THR A 15 -30.92 54.77 2.16
N ASN A 16 -30.40 55.58 1.23
CA ASN A 16 -31.15 56.67 0.54
C ASN A 16 -32.48 56.22 -0.10
N ASP A 17 -32.66 54.92 -0.36
CA ASP A 17 -33.88 54.33 -0.92
C ASP A 17 -34.89 53.85 0.15
N GLY A 18 -34.68 54.16 1.44
CA GLY A 18 -35.59 53.80 2.54
C GLY A 18 -35.51 52.34 3.01
N VAL A 19 -34.54 51.56 2.52
CA VAL A 19 -34.33 50.15 2.92
C VAL A 19 -33.35 50.08 4.10
N PRO A 20 -33.56 49.19 5.09
CA PRO A 20 -32.60 48.96 6.17
C PRO A 20 -31.21 48.56 5.63
N LEU A 21 -30.16 49.26 6.07
CA LEU A 21 -28.78 49.06 5.61
C LEU A 21 -28.30 47.62 5.79
N LYS A 22 -28.75 46.93 6.85
CA LYS A 22 -28.40 45.52 7.10
C LYS A 22 -28.86 44.59 5.99
N ASP A 23 -30.03 44.83 5.40
CA ASP A 23 -30.59 43.96 4.37
C ASP A 23 -29.97 44.22 2.99
N SER A 24 -29.69 45.48 2.66
CA SER A 24 -28.96 45.83 1.42
C SER A 24 -27.51 45.30 1.47
N LEU A 25 -26.84 45.41 2.62
CA LEU A 25 -25.48 44.92 2.85
C LEU A 25 -25.43 43.39 2.82
N ARG A 26 -26.42 42.69 3.40
CA ARG A 26 -26.54 41.22 3.32
C ARG A 26 -26.79 40.73 1.89
N LYS A 27 -27.62 41.44 1.11
CA LYS A 27 -27.89 41.11 -0.32
C LYS A 27 -26.65 41.30 -1.20
N SER A 28 -25.88 42.36 -0.95
CA SER A 28 -24.60 42.63 -1.62
C SER A 28 -23.53 41.58 -1.25
N LEU A 29 -23.36 41.30 0.04
CA LEU A 29 -22.43 40.27 0.54
C LEU A 29 -22.78 38.87 0.03
N ARG A 30 -24.06 38.53 -0.12
CA ARG A 30 -24.46 37.22 -0.68
C ARG A 30 -24.02 37.08 -2.13
N ARG A 31 -24.14 38.14 -2.95
CA ARG A 31 -23.67 38.15 -4.34
C ARG A 31 -22.15 38.06 -4.42
N SER A 32 -21.41 38.78 -3.59
CA SER A 32 -19.94 38.68 -3.56
C SER A 32 -19.47 37.31 -3.06
N LYS A 33 -20.07 36.79 -1.99
CA LYS A 33 -19.75 35.46 -1.43
C LYS A 33 -20.05 34.32 -2.41
N ILE A 34 -21.17 34.39 -3.15
CA ILE A 34 -21.48 33.43 -4.21
C ILE A 34 -20.46 33.54 -5.35
N ARG A 35 -20.08 34.75 -5.79
CA ARG A 35 -19.03 34.93 -6.81
C ARG A 35 -17.68 34.35 -6.34
N SER A 36 -17.22 34.71 -5.15
CA SER A 36 -15.98 34.17 -4.57
C SER A 36 -16.02 32.65 -4.44
N PHE A 37 -17.16 32.08 -4.02
CA PHE A 37 -17.34 30.63 -3.96
C PHE A 37 -17.32 29.99 -5.35
N LEU A 38 -17.95 30.62 -6.35
CA LEU A 38 -17.93 30.13 -7.74
C LEU A 38 -16.52 30.16 -8.35
N LEU A 39 -15.73 31.21 -8.04
CA LEU A 39 -14.32 31.29 -8.44
C LEU A 39 -13.47 30.19 -7.78
N LEU A 40 -13.77 29.82 -6.53
CA LEU A 40 -13.07 28.75 -5.81
C LEU A 40 -13.57 27.34 -6.18
N LEU A 41 -14.79 27.21 -6.70
CA LEU A 41 -15.39 25.93 -7.05
C LEU A 41 -14.63 25.21 -8.17
N ALA A 42 -14.17 25.95 -9.19
CA ALA A 42 -13.42 25.37 -10.30
C ALA A 42 -12.06 24.78 -9.87
N PRO A 43 -11.19 25.50 -9.12
CA PRO A 43 -9.99 24.92 -8.53
C PRO A 43 -10.27 23.76 -7.57
N LEU A 44 -11.34 23.83 -6.77
CA LEU A 44 -11.71 22.77 -5.83
C LEU A 44 -12.13 21.49 -6.55
N LEU A 45 -12.97 21.60 -7.59
CA LEU A 45 -13.36 20.46 -8.42
C LEU A 45 -12.16 19.86 -9.15
N PHE A 46 -11.25 20.70 -9.64
CA PHE A 46 -9.99 20.24 -10.22
C PHE A 46 -9.18 19.42 -9.19
N LEU A 47 -9.02 19.92 -7.96
CA LEU A 47 -8.31 19.20 -6.90
C LEU A 47 -8.99 17.87 -6.55
N LEU A 48 -10.32 17.86 -6.38
CA LEU A 48 -11.08 16.65 -6.09
C LEU A 48 -10.95 15.61 -7.20
N THR A 49 -11.00 16.01 -8.46
CA THR A 49 -10.95 15.07 -9.59
C THR A 49 -9.52 14.58 -9.87
N MET A 50 -8.51 15.45 -9.81
CA MET A 50 -7.12 15.08 -10.12
C MET A 50 -6.38 14.41 -8.95
N PHE A 51 -6.72 14.74 -7.70
CA PHE A 51 -6.04 14.17 -6.53
C PHE A 51 -6.92 13.18 -5.79
N VAL A 52 -8.11 13.60 -5.35
CA VAL A 52 -8.96 12.74 -4.50
C VAL A 52 -9.52 11.56 -5.28
N GLY A 53 -9.89 11.74 -6.55
CA GLY A 53 -10.35 10.67 -7.44
C GLY A 53 -9.32 9.53 -7.58
N PRO A 54 -8.09 9.79 -8.05
CA PRO A 54 -7.05 8.78 -8.16
C PRO A 54 -6.70 8.12 -6.81
N ILE A 55 -6.61 8.89 -5.72
CA ILE A 55 -6.37 8.33 -4.38
C ILE A 55 -7.49 7.36 -3.99
N GLY A 56 -8.75 7.76 -4.17
CA GLY A 56 -9.91 6.88 -3.92
C GLY A 56 -9.89 5.62 -4.78
N SER A 57 -9.51 5.74 -6.06
CA SER A 57 -9.37 4.59 -6.97
C SER A 57 -8.22 3.65 -6.59
N LEU A 58 -7.14 4.17 -6.00
CA LEU A 58 -6.04 3.37 -5.50
C LEU A 58 -6.42 2.68 -4.18
N LEU A 59 -7.17 3.37 -3.32
CA LEU A 59 -7.71 2.79 -2.09
C LEU A 59 -8.73 1.69 -2.39
N SER A 60 -9.61 1.84 -3.38
CA SER A 60 -10.56 0.77 -3.73
C SER A 60 -9.85 -0.51 -4.21
N ARG A 61 -8.72 -0.38 -4.92
CA ARG A 61 -7.86 -1.53 -5.31
C ARG A 61 -7.25 -2.27 -4.13
N SER A 62 -7.21 -1.68 -2.93
CA SER A 62 -6.72 -2.36 -1.72
C SER A 62 -7.70 -3.40 -1.16
N VAL A 63 -8.96 -3.40 -1.63
CA VAL A 63 -10.02 -4.32 -1.18
C VAL A 63 -10.57 -5.17 -2.33
N ASP A 64 -10.39 -4.72 -3.57
CA ASP A 64 -10.89 -5.39 -4.78
C ASP A 64 -10.07 -6.65 -5.12
N ASP A 65 -10.75 -7.80 -5.16
CA ASP A 65 -10.23 -9.10 -5.58
C ASP A 65 -11.07 -9.75 -6.70
N THR A 66 -11.94 -8.96 -7.34
CA THR A 66 -12.93 -9.41 -8.35
C THR A 66 -12.29 -10.17 -9.52
N SER A 67 -11.03 -9.84 -9.86
CA SER A 67 -10.33 -10.44 -11.00
C SER A 67 -10.22 -11.97 -10.93
N ILE A 68 -9.99 -12.55 -9.75
CA ILE A 68 -9.90 -14.01 -9.60
C ILE A 68 -11.28 -14.63 -9.75
N ASN A 69 -12.30 -13.98 -9.18
CA ASN A 69 -13.67 -14.49 -9.18
C ASN A 69 -14.26 -14.55 -10.60
N ILE A 70 -13.84 -13.62 -11.47
CA ILE A 70 -14.17 -13.63 -12.91
C ILE A 70 -13.50 -14.82 -13.62
N VAL A 71 -12.27 -15.18 -13.23
CA VAL A 71 -11.52 -16.27 -13.86
C VAL A 71 -11.95 -17.64 -13.36
N PHE A 72 -12.27 -17.78 -12.08
CA PHE A 72 -12.52 -19.05 -11.40
C PHE A 72 -13.93 -19.21 -10.78
N PRO A 73 -15.03 -18.86 -11.49
CA PRO A 73 -16.37 -18.89 -10.92
C PRO A 73 -16.83 -20.31 -10.54
N GLN A 74 -16.55 -21.33 -11.36
CA GLN A 74 -16.97 -22.71 -11.05
C GLN A 74 -16.16 -23.30 -9.91
N THR A 75 -14.88 -22.97 -9.85
CA THR A 75 -13.96 -23.42 -8.79
C THR A 75 -14.43 -22.92 -7.43
N PHE A 76 -14.80 -21.64 -7.31
CA PHE A 76 -15.30 -21.10 -6.05
C PHE A 76 -16.68 -21.62 -5.68
N ALA A 77 -17.55 -21.89 -6.65
CA ALA A 77 -18.84 -22.55 -6.40
C ALA A 77 -18.67 -23.99 -5.87
N GLN A 78 -17.66 -24.73 -6.36
CA GLN A 78 -17.33 -26.06 -5.84
C GLN A 78 -16.59 -25.99 -4.50
N TYR A 79 -15.78 -24.95 -4.29
CA TYR A 79 -15.09 -24.72 -3.01
C TYR A 79 -16.08 -24.54 -1.85
N GLU A 80 -17.23 -23.91 -2.08
CA GLU A 80 -18.25 -23.72 -1.05
C GLU A 80 -18.91 -25.03 -0.62
N LYS A 81 -19.03 -26.00 -1.53
CA LYS A 81 -19.55 -27.34 -1.23
C LYS A 81 -18.53 -28.24 -0.52
N TRP A 82 -17.28 -27.80 -0.44
CA TRP A 82 -16.21 -28.60 0.13
C TRP A 82 -16.15 -28.43 1.66
N GLU A 83 -16.86 -29.30 2.38
CA GLU A 83 -16.99 -29.25 3.84
C GLU A 83 -15.69 -29.62 4.58
N ASP A 84 -15.07 -30.76 4.25
CA ASP A 84 -13.84 -31.22 4.90
C ASP A 84 -12.59 -30.66 4.21
N LYS A 85 -12.22 -29.45 4.62
CA LYS A 85 -11.07 -28.71 4.08
C LYS A 85 -9.69 -29.27 4.44
N SER A 86 -9.64 -30.40 5.15
CA SER A 86 -8.38 -31.07 5.53
C SER A 86 -7.94 -32.13 4.52
N LYS A 87 -8.84 -32.56 3.63
CA LYS A 87 -8.58 -33.62 2.64
C LYS A 87 -8.29 -33.05 1.25
N ILE A 88 -7.80 -33.87 0.33
CA ILE A 88 -7.71 -33.44 -1.07
C ILE A 88 -9.15 -33.36 -1.63
N PRO A 89 -9.52 -32.29 -2.36
CA PRO A 89 -10.89 -32.12 -2.83
C PRO A 89 -11.32 -33.20 -3.85
N SER A 90 -12.64 -33.21 -4.11
CA SER A 90 -13.29 -34.14 -5.04
C SER A 90 -12.85 -33.91 -6.49
N GLU A 91 -13.08 -34.91 -7.34
CA GLU A 91 -12.81 -34.84 -8.78
C GLU A 91 -13.51 -33.65 -9.47
N GLU A 92 -14.71 -33.28 -8.98
CA GLU A 92 -15.48 -32.14 -9.48
C GLU A 92 -14.75 -30.80 -9.31
N MET A 93 -14.01 -30.62 -8.22
CA MET A 93 -13.22 -29.42 -7.96
C MET A 93 -12.07 -29.28 -8.97
N PHE A 94 -11.38 -30.39 -9.27
CA PHE A 94 -10.32 -30.41 -10.29
C PHE A 94 -10.90 -30.12 -11.68
N ALA A 95 -12.06 -30.69 -12.00
CA ALA A 95 -12.76 -30.43 -13.25
C ALA A 95 -13.17 -28.95 -13.38
N ALA A 96 -13.64 -28.32 -12.29
CA ALA A 96 -14.02 -26.91 -12.26
C ALA A 96 -12.84 -25.98 -12.58
N VAL A 97 -11.67 -26.22 -11.97
CA VAL A 97 -10.44 -25.43 -12.26
C VAL A 97 -10.08 -25.49 -13.74
N ILE A 98 -10.13 -26.68 -14.33
CA ILE A 98 -9.81 -26.87 -15.75
C ILE A 98 -10.85 -26.21 -16.66
N ASN A 99 -12.14 -26.31 -16.32
CA ASN A 99 -13.21 -25.67 -17.08
C ASN A 99 -13.10 -24.14 -17.03
N ASP A 100 -12.82 -23.58 -15.86
CA ASP A 100 -12.59 -22.15 -15.65
C ASP A 100 -11.40 -21.66 -16.50
N ILE A 101 -10.25 -22.35 -16.41
CA ILE A 101 -9.08 -22.08 -17.27
C ILE A 101 -9.47 -22.16 -18.75
N ARG A 102 -10.24 -23.18 -19.13
CA ARG A 102 -10.69 -23.36 -20.51
C ARG A 102 -11.57 -22.21 -20.95
N ILE A 103 -12.45 -21.65 -20.12
CA ILE A 103 -13.35 -20.56 -20.53
C ILE A 103 -12.60 -19.24 -20.69
N THR A 104 -11.43 -19.07 -20.06
CA THR A 104 -10.66 -17.81 -20.14
C THR A 104 -10.38 -17.32 -21.57
N HIS A 105 -10.18 -18.21 -22.56
CA HIS A 105 -9.96 -17.78 -23.96
C HIS A 105 -11.16 -17.06 -24.58
N LYS A 106 -12.35 -17.15 -23.98
CA LYS A 106 -13.56 -16.45 -24.44
C LYS A 106 -13.74 -15.07 -23.79
N LEU A 107 -12.86 -14.69 -22.86
CA LEU A 107 -12.94 -13.40 -22.18
C LEU A 107 -12.35 -12.32 -23.09
N GLU A 108 -13.21 -11.39 -23.51
CA GLU A 108 -12.87 -10.27 -24.38
C GLU A 108 -13.17 -8.94 -23.67
N ASN A 109 -12.35 -7.93 -23.96
CA ASN A 109 -12.63 -6.55 -23.56
C ASN A 109 -13.73 -5.92 -24.43
N SER A 110 -14.19 -4.72 -24.06
CA SER A 110 -15.11 -3.91 -24.87
C SER A 110 -14.64 -3.65 -26.32
N GLU A 111 -13.36 -3.84 -26.60
CA GLU A 111 -12.73 -3.70 -27.93
C GLU A 111 -12.63 -5.04 -28.70
N GLY A 112 -13.18 -6.14 -28.18
CA GLY A 112 -13.11 -7.48 -28.80
C GLY A 112 -11.73 -8.17 -28.67
N LYS A 113 -10.80 -7.59 -27.89
CA LYS A 113 -9.48 -8.17 -27.64
C LYS A 113 -9.54 -9.22 -26.52
N ASN A 114 -8.99 -10.41 -26.78
CA ASN A 114 -8.86 -11.46 -25.78
C ASN A 114 -7.98 -11.02 -24.59
N ILE A 115 -8.57 -11.02 -23.40
CA ILE A 115 -7.90 -10.69 -22.14
C ILE A 115 -7.68 -11.87 -21.21
N GLY A 116 -8.18 -13.05 -21.57
CA GLY A 116 -8.15 -14.25 -20.74
C GLY A 116 -6.77 -14.58 -20.20
N LYS A 117 -5.76 -14.59 -21.08
CA LYS A 117 -4.37 -14.91 -20.69
C LYS A 117 -3.80 -13.91 -19.67
N ASN A 118 -4.09 -12.62 -19.84
CA ASN A 118 -3.61 -11.59 -18.93
C ASN A 118 -4.33 -11.66 -17.58
N LEU A 119 -5.65 -11.88 -17.60
CA LEU A 119 -6.46 -11.98 -16.39
C LEU A 119 -6.12 -13.24 -15.59
N LEU A 120 -5.90 -14.38 -16.27
CA LEU A 120 -5.43 -15.61 -15.66
C LEU A 120 -4.03 -15.44 -15.04
N GLY A 121 -3.14 -14.72 -15.74
CA GLY A 121 -1.83 -14.35 -15.20
C GLY A 121 -1.93 -13.49 -13.94
N LYS A 122 -2.75 -12.43 -13.97
CA LYS A 122 -2.99 -11.55 -12.80
C LYS A 122 -3.59 -12.34 -11.63
N SER A 123 -4.57 -13.19 -11.92
CA SER A 123 -5.21 -14.06 -10.92
C SER A 123 -4.19 -15.01 -10.29
N GLY A 124 -3.34 -15.65 -11.09
CA GLY A 124 -2.27 -16.50 -10.57
C GLY A 124 -1.24 -15.75 -9.71
N THR A 125 -0.93 -14.50 -10.05
CA THR A 125 -0.07 -13.64 -9.20
C THR A 125 -0.74 -13.36 -7.87
N ARG A 126 -2.03 -12.99 -7.88
CA ARG A 126 -2.79 -12.75 -6.65
C ARG A 126 -2.90 -14.01 -5.79
N MET A 127 -3.15 -15.17 -6.40
CA MET A 127 -3.09 -16.50 -5.75
C MET A 127 -1.76 -16.75 -5.07
N THR A 128 -0.66 -16.30 -5.68
CA THR A 128 0.69 -16.43 -5.14
C THR A 128 0.90 -15.63 -3.85
N TYR A 129 0.15 -14.54 -3.63
CA TYR A 129 0.23 -13.76 -2.39
C TYR A 129 -0.34 -14.51 -1.17
N GLU A 130 -1.29 -15.42 -1.35
CA GLU A 130 -1.81 -16.25 -0.24
C GLU A 130 -0.97 -17.52 -0.05
N TYR A 131 -0.53 -18.12 -1.15
CA TYR A 131 0.34 -19.29 -1.10
C TYR A 131 1.32 -19.32 -2.27
N SER A 132 2.60 -19.40 -1.96
CA SER A 132 3.66 -19.28 -2.97
C SER A 132 3.58 -20.39 -4.04
N GLY A 133 3.79 -20.01 -5.31
CA GLY A 133 3.90 -20.95 -6.43
C GLY A 133 2.65 -21.19 -7.26
N TRP A 134 1.50 -20.61 -6.91
CA TRP A 134 0.24 -20.71 -7.67
C TRP A 134 0.34 -20.28 -9.13
N ARG A 135 0.96 -19.12 -9.41
CA ARG A 135 1.12 -18.62 -10.78
C ARG A 135 1.84 -19.63 -11.67
N SER A 136 2.94 -20.19 -11.17
CA SER A 136 3.72 -21.19 -11.89
C SER A 136 2.93 -22.47 -12.11
N LEU A 137 2.17 -22.92 -11.11
CA LEU A 137 1.33 -24.10 -11.19
C LEU A 137 0.25 -23.96 -12.29
N LEU A 138 -0.46 -22.83 -12.30
CA LEU A 138 -1.49 -22.55 -13.31
C LEU A 138 -0.89 -22.45 -14.71
N LEU A 139 0.20 -21.68 -14.89
CA LEU A 139 0.81 -21.49 -16.20
C LEU A 139 1.38 -22.80 -16.78
N LYS A 140 1.96 -23.67 -15.94
CA LYS A 140 2.38 -25.02 -16.36
C LYS A 140 1.18 -25.86 -16.80
N THR A 141 0.11 -25.87 -16.01
CA THR A 141 -1.13 -26.60 -16.32
C THR A 141 -1.76 -26.14 -17.63
N VAL A 142 -1.75 -24.83 -17.91
CA VAL A 142 -2.22 -24.25 -19.18
C VAL A 142 -1.30 -24.63 -20.34
N LYS A 143 0.01 -24.46 -20.18
CA LYS A 143 0.99 -24.75 -21.24
C LYS A 143 0.92 -26.21 -21.69
N GLU A 144 0.68 -27.13 -20.77
CA GLU A 144 0.55 -28.55 -21.07
C GLU A 144 -0.79 -28.92 -21.73
N ALA A 145 -1.84 -28.11 -21.51
CA ALA A 145 -3.12 -28.25 -22.20
C ALA A 145 -3.04 -27.79 -23.67
N ILE A 146 -2.03 -26.99 -24.05
CA ILE A 146 -1.86 -26.44 -25.39
C ILE A 146 -0.74 -27.20 -26.09
N LYS A 147 -1.07 -28.12 -27.01
CA LYS A 147 -0.05 -28.79 -27.82
C LYS A 147 0.27 -27.91 -29.04
N VAL A 148 1.30 -27.08 -28.94
CA VAL A 148 1.79 -26.29 -30.09
C VAL A 148 2.57 -27.22 -31.02
N ASP A 149 2.08 -27.45 -32.23
CA ASP A 149 2.90 -28.06 -33.29
C ASP A 149 3.94 -27.03 -33.73
N LYS A 150 5.24 -27.34 -33.57
CA LYS A 150 6.32 -26.38 -33.85
C LYS A 150 6.54 -26.15 -35.35
N LYS A 151 5.90 -26.93 -36.22
CA LYS A 151 6.13 -26.92 -37.68
C LYS A 151 5.07 -26.17 -38.50
N SER A 152 3.82 -26.12 -38.07
CA SER A 152 2.78 -25.27 -38.70
C SER A 152 2.42 -24.16 -37.71
N LYS A 153 2.47 -22.89 -38.14
CA LYS A 153 2.01 -21.73 -37.35
C LYS A 153 0.48 -21.72 -37.19
N GLU A 154 -0.17 -22.87 -37.19
CA GLU A 154 -1.59 -23.03 -36.90
C GLU A 154 -1.73 -23.63 -35.51
N GLU A 155 -2.58 -23.02 -34.68
CA GLU A 155 -2.91 -23.48 -33.34
C GLU A 155 -3.65 -24.82 -33.40
N ILE A 156 -2.91 -25.92 -33.49
CA ILE A 156 -3.48 -27.27 -33.55
C ILE A 156 -3.99 -27.66 -32.14
N LYS A 157 -5.32 -27.83 -32.07
CA LYS A 157 -6.21 -28.40 -31.04
C LYS A 157 -5.63 -28.56 -29.61
N PRO A 158 -6.27 -27.96 -28.58
CA PRO A 158 -5.86 -28.14 -27.19
C PRO A 158 -5.90 -29.64 -26.83
N TYR A 159 -4.85 -30.13 -26.17
CA TYR A 159 -4.97 -31.32 -25.36
C TYR A 159 -5.99 -30.99 -24.28
N LYS A 160 -7.25 -31.38 -24.52
CA LYS A 160 -8.29 -31.26 -23.51
C LYS A 160 -7.85 -32.20 -22.39
N TRP A 161 -7.62 -31.65 -21.20
CA TRP A 161 -7.64 -32.47 -20.01
C TRP A 161 -8.98 -33.23 -20.04
N ASP A 162 -8.90 -34.55 -20.23
CA ASP A 162 -10.04 -35.44 -20.17
C ASP A 162 -10.10 -36.07 -18.78
N ALA A 163 -11.29 -36.45 -18.31
CA ALA A 163 -11.43 -37.17 -17.05
C ALA A 163 -10.61 -38.48 -17.05
N PRO A 164 -10.09 -38.96 -15.90
CA PRO A 164 -10.06 -38.28 -14.60
C PRO A 164 -9.00 -37.17 -14.52
N TYR A 165 -9.40 -35.99 -14.07
CA TYR A 165 -8.60 -34.78 -13.88
C TYR A 165 -7.64 -34.89 -12.69
N LYS A 166 -8.11 -35.37 -11.52
CA LYS A 166 -7.33 -35.39 -10.28
C LYS A 166 -6.02 -36.18 -10.43
N GLU A 167 -6.11 -37.42 -10.89
CA GLU A 167 -4.95 -38.29 -11.06
C GLU A 167 -3.96 -37.73 -12.10
N LYS A 168 -4.48 -37.23 -13.22
CA LYS A 168 -3.65 -36.65 -14.29
C LYS A 168 -2.92 -35.40 -13.81
N MET A 169 -3.61 -34.49 -13.11
CA MET A 169 -3.01 -33.24 -12.62
C MET A 169 -1.95 -33.52 -11.56
N ILE A 170 -2.20 -34.43 -10.62
CA ILE A 170 -1.24 -34.83 -9.58
C ILE A 170 -0.02 -35.54 -10.18
N LYS A 171 -0.23 -36.42 -11.18
CA LYS A 171 0.86 -37.11 -11.87
C LYS A 171 1.80 -36.14 -12.60
N ARG A 172 1.27 -35.01 -13.09
CA ARG A 172 2.06 -33.99 -13.78
C ARG A 172 2.76 -33.04 -12.82
N ASP A 173 2.03 -32.48 -11.86
CA ASP A 173 2.62 -31.63 -10.82
C ASP A 173 2.10 -32.06 -9.45
N LYS A 174 3.01 -32.58 -8.63
CA LYS A 174 2.72 -33.06 -7.27
C LYS A 174 2.08 -31.98 -6.39
N ARG A 175 2.25 -30.69 -6.71
CA ARG A 175 1.63 -29.57 -5.97
C ARG A 175 0.10 -29.59 -6.02
N TRP A 176 -0.50 -30.15 -7.07
CA TRP A 176 -1.97 -30.32 -7.11
C TRP A 176 -2.50 -31.30 -6.05
N GLY A 177 -1.63 -32.18 -5.51
CA GLY A 177 -1.96 -33.09 -4.42
C GLY A 177 -1.77 -32.50 -3.02
N LYS A 178 -1.25 -31.26 -2.92
CA LYS A 178 -1.02 -30.58 -1.64
C LYS A 178 -2.30 -29.84 -1.21
N VAL A 179 -2.80 -30.16 -0.02
CA VAL A 179 -4.06 -29.60 0.51
C VAL A 179 -3.93 -28.10 0.78
N GLU A 180 -2.73 -27.62 1.08
CA GLU A 180 -2.43 -26.21 1.39
C GLU A 180 -2.74 -25.28 0.21
N PHE A 181 -2.53 -25.75 -1.03
CA PHE A 181 -2.94 -24.99 -2.22
C PHE A 181 -4.45 -24.80 -2.19
N TRP A 182 -5.22 -25.88 -2.07
CA TRP A 182 -6.68 -25.81 -2.05
C TRP A 182 -7.21 -24.96 -0.89
N GLN A 183 -6.67 -25.12 0.32
CA GLN A 183 -7.03 -24.30 1.49
C GLN A 183 -6.83 -22.80 1.25
N SER A 184 -5.77 -22.41 0.54
CA SER A 184 -5.48 -21.00 0.23
C SER A 184 -6.48 -20.32 -0.71
N LEU A 185 -7.42 -21.06 -1.31
CA LEU A 185 -8.53 -20.48 -2.08
C LEU A 185 -9.61 -19.81 -1.20
N GLY A 186 -9.70 -20.20 0.08
CA GLY A 186 -10.73 -19.69 1.00
C GLY A 186 -10.73 -18.17 1.13
N PRO A 187 -9.58 -17.52 1.42
CA PRO A 187 -9.47 -16.05 1.49
C PRO A 187 -9.82 -15.28 0.20
N MET A 188 -9.88 -15.97 -0.94
CA MET A 188 -10.02 -15.39 -2.30
C MET A 188 -11.40 -15.59 -2.90
N ARG A 189 -12.26 -16.35 -2.22
CA ARG A 189 -13.58 -16.74 -2.72
C ARG A 189 -14.49 -15.54 -2.95
N ASP A 190 -14.37 -14.52 -2.11
CA ASP A 190 -15.26 -13.37 -2.15
C ASP A 190 -14.64 -12.23 -2.99
N PRO A 191 -15.44 -11.46 -3.75
CA PRO A 191 -14.92 -10.41 -4.63
C PRO A 191 -14.23 -9.25 -3.90
N TYR A 192 -14.51 -9.10 -2.60
CA TYR A 192 -13.94 -8.07 -1.75
C TYR A 192 -13.27 -8.72 -0.54
N THR A 193 -12.05 -8.30 -0.23
CA THR A 193 -11.25 -8.89 0.85
C THR A 193 -10.62 -7.84 1.75
N MET A 194 -10.65 -8.10 3.05
CA MET A 194 -9.87 -7.36 4.05
C MET A 194 -8.51 -8.04 4.33
N GLY A 195 -8.15 -9.07 3.56
CA GLY A 195 -6.95 -9.88 3.78
C GLY A 195 -5.66 -9.06 3.78
N TYR A 196 -5.56 -8.04 2.91
CA TYR A 196 -4.41 -7.14 2.87
C TYR A 196 -4.21 -6.34 4.15
N TYR A 197 -5.30 -5.87 4.76
CA TYR A 197 -5.26 -5.12 6.02
C TYR A 197 -4.91 -6.03 7.19
N LEU A 198 -5.48 -7.23 7.24
CA LEU A 198 -5.10 -8.24 8.24
C LEU A 198 -3.61 -8.60 8.11
N ASN A 199 -3.11 -8.74 6.89
CA ASN A 199 -1.72 -9.04 6.63
C ASN A 199 -0.77 -7.98 7.21
N ALA A 200 -1.19 -6.71 7.25
CA ALA A 200 -0.42 -5.58 7.80
C ALA A 200 -0.28 -5.61 9.34
N VAL A 201 -1.14 -6.36 10.03
CA VAL A 201 -1.11 -6.57 11.48
C VAL A 201 -0.76 -8.02 11.85
N ASP A 202 -0.06 -8.72 10.96
CA ASP A 202 0.38 -10.11 11.13
C ASP A 202 -0.76 -11.14 11.33
N LEU A 203 -1.96 -10.82 10.84
CA LEU A 203 -3.13 -11.70 10.79
C LEU A 203 -3.38 -12.19 9.36
N ARG A 204 -4.08 -13.32 9.22
CA ARG A 204 -4.52 -13.85 7.91
C ARG A 204 -5.85 -14.57 8.04
N TYR A 205 -6.52 -14.78 6.92
CA TYR A 205 -7.66 -15.69 6.86
C TYR A 205 -7.20 -17.14 6.69
N ASP A 206 -7.93 -18.05 7.32
CA ASP A 206 -7.83 -19.49 7.10
C ASP A 206 -8.77 -19.95 5.96
N ALA A 207 -8.74 -21.24 5.60
CA ALA A 207 -9.62 -21.87 4.60
C ALA A 207 -11.13 -21.68 4.92
N ASN A 208 -11.47 -21.53 6.20
CA ASN A 208 -12.83 -21.24 6.68
C ASN A 208 -13.12 -19.74 6.88
N LYS A 209 -12.22 -18.86 6.44
CA LYS A 209 -12.31 -17.39 6.64
C LYS A 209 -12.31 -16.95 8.11
N ASN A 210 -11.84 -17.82 9.01
CA ASN A 210 -11.52 -17.43 10.38
C ASN A 210 -10.23 -16.61 10.38
N ILE A 211 -10.16 -15.61 11.27
CA ILE A 211 -8.96 -14.78 11.43
C ILE A 211 -7.99 -15.54 12.33
N ILE A 212 -6.84 -15.90 11.77
CA ILE A 212 -5.76 -16.59 12.49
C ILE A 212 -4.50 -15.74 12.49
N GLN A 213 -3.64 -15.95 13.49
CA GLN A 213 -2.32 -15.33 13.51
C GLN A 213 -1.39 -16.03 12.51
N LYS A 214 -0.51 -15.26 11.87
CA LYS A 214 0.56 -15.83 11.05
C LYS A 214 1.53 -16.63 11.93
N VAL A 215 2.25 -17.57 11.31
CA VAL A 215 3.31 -18.33 11.97
C VAL A 215 4.42 -17.37 12.41
N GLU A 216 5.09 -17.67 13.53
CA GLU A 216 6.04 -16.76 14.20
C GLU A 216 7.10 -16.15 13.27
N HIS A 217 7.69 -16.95 12.38
CA HIS A 217 8.72 -16.47 11.43
C HIS A 217 8.19 -15.50 10.37
N LEU A 218 6.86 -15.37 10.20
CA LEU A 218 6.22 -14.43 9.27
C LEU A 218 5.68 -13.18 9.96
N LYS A 219 5.76 -13.09 11.30
CA LYS A 219 5.28 -11.94 12.08
C LYS A 219 6.31 -10.82 12.09
N ILE A 220 6.36 -10.07 11.01
CA ILE A 220 7.39 -9.04 10.80
C ILE A 220 6.80 -7.64 10.97
N TYR A 221 5.54 -7.43 10.55
CA TYR A 221 5.00 -6.09 10.42
C TYR A 221 4.79 -5.40 11.76
N LYS A 222 4.19 -6.09 12.74
CA LYS A 222 3.90 -5.51 14.06
C LYS A 222 5.18 -5.04 14.76
N THR A 223 6.25 -5.83 14.67
CA THR A 223 7.55 -5.51 15.25
C THR A 223 8.15 -4.26 14.60
N ILE A 224 8.08 -4.15 13.28
CA ILE A 224 8.57 -2.96 12.55
C ILE A 224 7.76 -1.71 12.91
N TRP A 225 6.43 -1.82 12.98
CA TRP A 225 5.55 -0.71 13.38
C TRP A 225 5.92 -0.15 14.75
N ILE A 226 6.06 -1.03 15.75
CA ILE A 226 6.41 -0.62 17.12
C ILE A 226 7.79 0.03 17.17
N ARG A 227 8.80 -0.56 16.51
CA ARG A 227 10.15 0.02 16.44
C ARG A 227 10.15 1.41 15.79
N THR A 228 9.41 1.57 14.69
CA THR A 228 9.33 2.85 13.98
C THR A 228 8.67 3.93 14.83
N LEU A 229 7.59 3.56 15.54
CA LEU A 229 6.89 4.47 16.45
C LEU A 229 7.75 4.85 17.66
N GLN A 230 8.50 3.89 18.21
CA GLN A 230 9.44 4.14 19.31
C GLN A 230 10.53 5.12 18.88
N VAL A 231 11.14 4.92 17.71
CA VAL A 231 12.20 5.81 17.19
C VAL A 231 11.66 7.21 16.91
N SER A 232 10.50 7.34 16.24
CA SER A 232 9.94 8.65 15.93
C SER A 232 9.54 9.45 17.17
N LEU A 233 8.98 8.77 18.18
CA LEU A 233 8.65 9.37 19.47
C LEU A 233 9.92 9.83 20.21
N MET A 234 10.94 8.98 20.25
CA MET A 234 12.22 9.30 20.88
C MET A 234 12.88 10.52 20.22
N VAL A 235 12.94 10.55 18.88
CA VAL A 235 13.47 11.70 18.13
C VAL A 235 12.66 12.96 18.41
N THR A 236 11.33 12.88 18.46
CA THR A 236 10.47 14.04 18.76
C THR A 236 10.77 14.61 20.14
N ILE A 237 10.91 13.76 21.15
CA ILE A 237 11.25 14.17 22.52
C ILE A 237 12.64 14.83 22.56
N PHE A 238 13.66 14.22 21.94
CA PHE A 238 15.01 14.80 21.89
C PHE A 238 15.05 16.13 21.13
N CYS A 239 14.34 16.23 20.00
CA CYS A 239 14.22 17.47 19.26
C CYS A 239 13.58 18.57 20.13
N LEU A 240 12.53 18.26 20.90
CA LEU A 240 11.87 19.24 21.76
C LEU A 240 12.80 19.66 22.91
N LEU A 241 13.46 18.71 23.55
CA LEU A 241 14.42 18.96 24.64
C LEU A 241 15.60 19.82 24.20
N LEU A 242 16.11 19.64 22.99
CA LEU A 242 17.25 20.40 22.46
C LEU A 242 16.83 21.71 21.79
N ALA A 243 15.72 21.73 21.05
CA ALA A 243 15.27 22.92 20.33
C ALA A 243 14.63 23.97 21.25
N TYR A 244 13.99 23.57 22.34
CA TYR A 244 13.39 24.51 23.30
C TYR A 244 14.43 25.47 23.93
N PRO A 245 15.54 25.01 24.53
CA PRO A 245 16.54 25.93 25.08
C PRO A 245 17.20 26.78 24.00
N VAL A 246 17.45 26.22 22.81
CA VAL A 246 18.05 26.97 21.68
C VAL A 246 17.12 28.08 21.20
N SER A 247 15.82 27.82 21.05
CA SER A 247 14.83 28.82 20.64
C SER A 247 14.61 29.90 21.71
N TYR A 248 14.60 29.51 22.99
CA TYR A 248 14.55 30.46 24.10
C TYR A 248 15.79 31.38 24.15
N LEU A 249 16.98 30.82 23.92
CA LEU A 249 18.21 31.57 23.85
C LEU A 249 18.21 32.56 22.66
N LEU A 250 17.73 32.12 21.49
CA LEU A 250 17.57 32.96 20.31
C LEU A 250 16.62 34.15 20.54
N ALA A 251 15.59 33.97 21.36
CA ALA A 251 14.60 35.00 21.68
C ALA A 251 15.12 36.04 22.70
N THR A 252 16.13 35.69 23.50
CA THR A 252 16.66 36.55 24.58
C THR A 252 17.97 37.27 24.23
N LEU A 253 18.67 36.84 23.19
CA LEU A 253 19.96 37.40 22.77
C LEU A 253 19.86 38.68 21.91
N PRO A 254 20.93 39.51 21.87
CA PRO A 254 21.03 40.65 20.96
C PRO A 254 20.90 40.26 19.48
N MET A 255 20.30 41.14 18.67
CA MET A 255 20.00 40.91 17.24
C MET A 255 21.17 40.38 16.40
N ARG A 256 22.41 40.81 16.66
CA ARG A 256 23.60 40.39 15.88
C ARG A 256 23.96 38.92 16.13
N THR A 257 23.97 38.47 17.39
CA THR A 257 24.31 37.08 17.76
C THR A 257 23.16 36.13 17.43
N SER A 258 21.91 36.58 17.54
CA SER A 258 20.73 35.79 17.17
C SER A 258 20.71 35.46 15.66
N ASN A 259 21.00 36.45 14.80
CA ASN A 259 21.11 36.23 13.35
C ASN A 259 22.22 35.23 12.99
N LEU A 260 23.37 35.26 13.67
CA LEU A 260 24.46 34.30 13.42
C LEU A 260 24.04 32.87 13.82
N LEU A 261 23.44 32.69 15.01
CA LEU A 261 22.94 31.38 15.46
C LEU A 261 21.88 30.83 14.50
N MET A 262 20.97 31.68 14.01
CA MET A 262 19.95 31.27 13.04
C MET A 262 20.56 30.75 11.74
N ILE A 263 21.63 31.39 11.25
CA ILE A 263 22.39 30.87 10.08
C ILE A 263 23.03 29.51 10.40
N CYS A 264 23.65 29.34 11.57
CA CYS A 264 24.24 28.06 11.97
C CYS A 264 23.22 26.91 12.04
N VAL A 265 22.00 27.17 12.54
CA VAL A 265 20.92 26.18 12.62
C VAL A 265 20.34 25.85 11.24
N LEU A 266 20.29 26.84 10.34
CA LEU A 266 19.78 26.63 8.98
C LEU A 266 20.82 25.98 8.06
N MET A 267 22.12 26.15 8.30
CA MET A 267 23.19 25.54 7.50
C MET A 267 22.97 24.04 7.16
N PRO A 268 22.64 23.15 8.11
CA PRO A 268 22.40 21.74 7.81
C PRO A 268 21.21 21.49 6.89
N PHE A 269 20.24 22.41 6.78
CA PHE A 269 19.14 22.30 5.81
C PHE A 269 19.64 22.39 4.37
N TRP A 270 20.68 23.18 4.11
CA TRP A 270 21.27 23.36 2.78
C TRP A 270 22.17 22.19 2.38
N THR A 271 22.52 21.32 3.33
CA THR A 271 23.29 20.10 3.06
C THR A 271 22.38 18.92 2.72
N SER A 272 22.72 18.21 1.64
CA SER A 272 22.00 17.01 1.19
C SER A 272 21.86 16.01 2.34
N LEU A 273 20.65 15.48 2.52
CA LEU A 273 20.36 14.46 3.53
C LEU A 273 21.25 13.22 3.34
N LEU A 274 21.53 12.84 2.09
CA LEU A 274 22.36 11.68 1.76
C LEU A 274 23.79 11.86 2.29
N VAL A 275 24.41 13.02 2.05
CA VAL A 275 25.78 13.30 2.50
C VAL A 275 25.86 13.23 4.03
N ARG A 276 24.86 13.78 4.73
CA ARG A 276 24.78 13.69 6.19
C ARG A 276 24.68 12.23 6.66
N ILE A 277 23.80 11.43 6.05
CA ILE A 277 23.65 10.01 6.41
C ILE A 277 24.96 9.23 6.18
N VAL A 278 25.61 9.43 5.03
CA VAL A 278 26.87 8.75 4.70
C VAL A 278 28.01 9.19 5.62
N ALA A 279 28.11 10.48 5.95
CA ALA A 279 29.12 10.97 6.88
C ALA A 279 28.97 10.33 8.27
N TRP A 280 27.75 10.28 8.81
CA TRP A 280 27.48 9.59 10.07
C TRP A 280 27.77 8.08 9.98
N MET A 281 27.41 7.44 8.88
CA MET A 281 27.69 6.02 8.65
C MET A 281 29.18 5.72 8.69
N ILE A 282 30.00 6.49 7.96
CA ILE A 282 31.46 6.32 7.93
C ILE A 282 32.07 6.61 9.30
N MET A 283 31.60 7.65 9.99
CA MET A 283 32.11 8.01 11.32
C MET A 283 31.80 6.97 12.40
N LEU A 284 30.63 6.33 12.32
CA LEU A 284 30.14 5.33 13.29
C LEU A 284 30.43 3.88 12.88
N GLN A 285 31.12 3.66 11.76
CA GLN A 285 31.56 2.34 11.34
C GLN A 285 32.55 1.74 12.36
N GLN A 286 32.75 0.42 12.35
CA GLN A 286 33.64 -0.30 13.29
C GLN A 286 35.08 0.25 13.32
N ASN A 287 35.63 0.69 12.19
CA ASN A 287 36.94 1.36 12.10
C ASN A 287 36.80 2.87 11.91
N GLY A 288 35.69 3.45 12.35
CA GLY A 288 35.39 4.86 12.22
C GLY A 288 36.06 5.69 13.31
N VAL A 289 36.29 6.97 13.01
CA VAL A 289 36.95 7.94 13.91
C VAL A 289 36.28 8.00 15.29
N VAL A 290 34.96 7.79 15.38
CA VAL A 290 34.23 7.81 16.66
C VAL A 290 34.58 6.60 17.53
N ASN A 291 34.72 5.41 16.94
CA ASN A 291 35.06 4.21 17.69
C ASN A 291 36.51 4.28 18.21
N ASP A 292 37.45 4.70 17.36
CA ASP A 292 38.86 4.85 17.73
C ASP A 292 39.06 5.89 18.85
N THR A 293 38.37 7.03 18.76
CA THR A 293 38.45 8.07 19.80
C THR A 293 37.80 7.62 21.12
N LEU A 294 36.70 6.86 21.07
CA LEU A 294 36.03 6.35 22.26
C LEU A 294 36.87 5.30 23.01
N LEU A 295 37.52 4.38 22.28
CA LEU A 295 38.44 3.39 22.84
C LEU A 295 39.69 4.05 23.47
N THR A 296 40.15 5.16 22.87
CA THR A 296 41.28 5.94 23.40
C THR A 296 40.91 6.68 24.70
N ILE A 297 39.69 7.20 24.81
CA ILE A 297 39.24 8.01 25.96
C ILE A 297 38.71 7.12 27.11
N LEU A 298 38.07 5.99 26.81
CA LEU A 298 37.52 5.06 27.79
C LEU A 298 38.14 3.65 27.64
N PRO A 299 39.35 3.43 28.18
CA PRO A 299 40.02 2.12 28.12
C PRO A 299 39.33 1.00 28.91
N CYS A 300 38.24 1.30 29.63
CA CYS A 300 37.43 0.32 30.37
C CYS A 300 36.29 -0.30 29.53
N PHE A 301 36.08 0.17 28.29
CA PHE A 301 35.14 -0.42 27.33
C PHE A 301 35.90 -1.45 26.46
N GLU A 302 36.00 -2.70 26.92
CA GLU A 302 36.66 -3.80 26.16
C GLU A 302 35.83 -4.33 24.97
N GLY A 303 34.63 -3.77 24.74
CA GLY A 303 33.78 -4.14 23.61
C GLY A 303 33.74 -3.05 22.55
N MET A 304 34.01 -3.41 21.29
CA MET A 304 33.68 -2.55 20.15
C MET A 304 32.21 -2.12 20.25
N VAL A 305 31.93 -0.83 20.09
CA VAL A 305 30.56 -0.32 20.14
C VAL A 305 29.81 -0.79 18.90
N ASN A 306 29.21 -1.98 19.02
CA ASN A 306 28.35 -2.55 17.99
C ASN A 306 26.94 -1.98 18.21
N LEU A 307 26.67 -0.84 17.57
CA LEU A 307 25.30 -0.31 17.54
C LEU A 307 24.42 -1.33 16.80
N PRO A 308 23.31 -1.81 17.40
CA PRO A 308 22.45 -2.84 16.79
C PRO A 308 21.73 -2.37 15.50
N PHE A 309 21.91 -1.11 15.11
CA PHE A 309 21.45 -0.55 13.84
C PHE A 309 22.47 -0.70 12.69
N PHE A 310 23.74 -0.94 13.02
CA PHE A 310 24.87 -0.93 12.08
C PHE A 310 25.72 -2.22 12.11
N GLY A 311 25.30 -3.23 12.89
CA GLY A 311 25.95 -4.54 12.99
C GLY A 311 25.20 -5.61 12.19
N GLU A 312 25.94 -6.29 11.30
CA GLU A 312 25.53 -7.42 10.45
C GLU A 312 24.52 -7.13 9.33
N THR A 313 24.81 -6.14 8.48
CA THR A 313 24.51 -6.35 7.06
C THR A 313 25.82 -6.61 6.33
N ASN A 314 26.33 -7.84 6.45
CA ASN A 314 26.98 -8.47 5.30
C ASN A 314 25.93 -8.53 4.20
N ILE A 315 25.72 -7.41 3.50
CA ILE A 315 25.29 -7.48 2.11
C ILE A 315 26.53 -8.00 1.42
N ASP A 316 26.68 -9.32 1.44
CA ASP A 316 27.41 -10.02 0.39
C ASP A 316 26.71 -9.62 -0.92
N LEU A 317 27.22 -8.56 -1.54
CA LEU A 317 27.10 -8.39 -2.97
C LEU A 317 27.96 -9.49 -3.59
N CYS A 318 27.51 -10.74 -3.47
CA CYS A 318 27.93 -11.82 -4.34
C CYS A 318 27.40 -11.51 -5.76
N PHE A 319 28.00 -10.54 -6.42
CA PHE A 319 28.28 -10.68 -7.83
C PHE A 319 29.52 -11.55 -7.94
N GLY A 320 29.31 -12.85 -7.70
CA GLY A 320 30.20 -13.88 -8.20
C GLY A 320 29.78 -14.19 -9.63
N GLU A 321 30.77 -14.20 -10.51
CA GLU A 321 30.92 -14.93 -11.78
C GLU A 321 32.24 -14.35 -12.35
N GLU A 322 33.39 -15.04 -12.22
CA GLU A 322 33.81 -16.09 -13.18
C GLU A 322 32.86 -16.35 -14.35
#